data_AF-A0A2S8GT90-F1
#
_entry.id   AF-A0A2S8GT90-F1
#
_cell.length_a   1.000
_cell.length_b   1.000
_cell.length_c   1.000
_cell.angle_alpha   90.00
_cell.angle_beta   90.00
_cell.angle_gamma   90.00
#
_symmetry.space_group_name_H-M   'P 1'
#
loop_
_entity.id
_entity.type
_entity.pdbx_description
1 polymer ?
#
loop_
_entity_poly.entity_id
_entity_poly.type
_entity_poly.pdbx_seq_one_letter_code
_entity_poly.pdbx_strand_id
1 'polypeptide(L)'
;MADSSSRASCTFRLWAQIMGPFSVGYMTSTMVHFYFENLLLDMLGFMVTCLMMMGIAFYCMEMDQQKQRKQANEERRKRPEADPLEIGDKQPTADKLTTLRRVATRAKETFGQGKFPTTPPLPIADRQAFLAAREIVVVHFWAEWNHIDRQMDQNLKSVREKWEPQVCFVSCDTDDPGNLGFAKETAVINLPFLAIYVRGERVEQITGVRSSETIDEILEDLQRRLQKASD
;
A
#
# COMPACT_ATOMS: atom_id res chain seq x y z
N MET A 1 -39.02 9.00 32.48
CA MET A 1 -39.77 8.02 33.29
C MET A 1 -41.20 7.95 32.77
N ALA A 2 -41.50 6.97 31.95
CA ALA A 2 -42.85 6.48 31.66
C ALA A 2 -42.70 5.07 31.05
N ASP A 3 -43.32 4.11 31.72
CA ASP A 3 -43.15 2.68 31.61
C ASP A 3 -44.05 2.09 30.50
N SER A 4 -43.47 1.30 29.59
CA SER A 4 -44.16 0.72 28.43
C SER A 4 -44.47 -0.78 28.57
N SER A 5 -44.49 -1.31 29.80
CA SER A 5 -44.66 -2.74 30.09
C SER A 5 -46.10 -3.16 30.43
N SER A 6 -47.11 -2.80 29.61
CA SER A 6 -48.51 -3.20 29.95
C SER A 6 -49.48 -3.38 28.77
N ARG A 7 -49.03 -3.96 27.66
CA ARG A 7 -49.97 -4.36 26.57
C ARG A 7 -49.83 -5.79 26.06
N ALA A 8 -48.84 -6.57 26.52
CA ALA A 8 -48.60 -7.92 26.01
C ALA A 8 -49.38 -9.04 26.73
N SER A 9 -50.19 -8.74 27.75
CA SER A 9 -50.77 -9.80 28.61
C SER A 9 -52.20 -10.26 28.22
N CYS A 10 -52.88 -9.60 27.29
CA CYS A 10 -54.32 -9.84 27.07
C CYS A 10 -54.66 -10.85 25.96
N THR A 11 -53.76 -11.15 25.02
CA THR A 11 -54.07 -12.05 23.89
C THR A 11 -53.82 -13.54 24.16
N PHE A 12 -53.08 -13.88 25.22
CA PHE A 12 -52.68 -15.27 25.47
C PHE A 12 -53.73 -16.12 26.20
N ARG A 13 -54.68 -15.50 26.91
CA ARG A 13 -55.68 -16.25 27.70
C ARG A 13 -56.87 -16.76 26.88
N LEU A 14 -57.13 -16.22 25.70
CA LEU A 14 -58.28 -16.64 24.88
C LEU A 14 -57.96 -17.87 24.01
N TRP A 15 -56.68 -18.12 23.69
CA TRP A 15 -56.27 -19.28 22.87
C TRP A 15 -56.23 -20.59 23.66
N ALA A 16 -55.98 -20.54 24.98
CA ALA A 16 -55.83 -21.73 25.81
C ALA A 16 -57.15 -22.46 26.11
N GLN A 17 -58.32 -21.87 25.82
CA GLN A 17 -59.62 -22.43 26.18
C GLN A 17 -60.34 -23.13 25.01
N ILE A 18 -59.83 -22.98 23.77
CA ILE A 18 -60.38 -23.64 22.57
C ILE A 18 -59.67 -24.98 22.29
N MET A 19 -58.44 -25.16 22.77
CA MET A 19 -57.63 -26.35 22.51
C MET A 19 -57.68 -27.29 23.72
N GLY A 20 -58.66 -28.21 23.71
CA GLY A 20 -58.79 -29.26 24.73
C GLY A 20 -57.58 -30.19 24.81
N PRO A 21 -57.50 -31.06 25.83
CA PRO A 21 -56.35 -31.90 26.12
C PRO A 21 -56.30 -33.11 25.16
N PHE A 22 -55.92 -32.87 23.90
CA PHE A 22 -55.61 -33.93 22.95
C PHE A 22 -54.18 -33.75 22.43
N SER A 23 -53.32 -34.70 22.82
CA SER A 23 -52.02 -35.02 22.20
C SER A 23 -50.97 -33.90 22.08
N VAL A 24 -50.31 -33.60 23.21
CA VAL A 24 -49.17 -32.64 23.28
C VAL A 24 -47.82 -33.30 22.87
N GLY A 25 -47.81 -34.57 22.47
CA GLY A 25 -46.55 -35.33 22.28
C GLY A 25 -45.88 -35.24 20.91
N TYR A 26 -46.63 -34.95 19.83
CA TYR A 26 -46.11 -35.18 18.46
C TYR A 26 -46.22 -33.99 17.48
N MET A 27 -46.82 -32.86 17.88
CA MET A 27 -46.91 -31.68 17.00
C MET A 27 -45.83 -30.61 17.22
N THR A 28 -45.01 -30.72 18.26
CA THR A 28 -43.98 -29.70 18.56
C THR A 28 -42.69 -29.88 17.76
N SER A 29 -42.40 -31.10 17.27
CA SER A 29 -41.15 -31.36 16.54
C SER A 29 -41.21 -30.86 15.09
N THR A 30 -42.29 -31.15 14.36
CA THR A 30 -42.40 -30.77 12.94
C THR A 30 -42.59 -29.27 12.73
N MET A 31 -43.31 -28.58 13.62
CA MET A 31 -43.43 -27.12 13.54
C MET A 31 -42.11 -26.41 13.87
N VAL A 32 -41.35 -26.86 14.86
CA VAL A 32 -40.06 -26.25 15.22
C VAL A 32 -39.03 -26.42 14.09
N HIS A 33 -39.00 -27.57 13.43
CA HIS A 33 -38.16 -27.77 12.24
C HIS A 33 -38.56 -26.84 11.08
N PHE A 34 -39.86 -26.65 10.84
CA PHE A 34 -40.33 -25.79 9.76
C PHE A 34 -40.02 -24.30 10.00
N TYR A 35 -40.13 -23.81 11.24
CA TYR A 35 -39.73 -22.43 11.57
C TYR A 35 -38.22 -22.24 11.50
N PHE A 36 -37.43 -23.25 11.87
CA PHE A 36 -35.97 -23.17 11.83
C PHE A 36 -35.43 -23.11 10.39
N GLU A 37 -35.99 -23.89 9.47
CA GLU A 37 -35.56 -23.87 8.06
C GLU A 37 -35.91 -22.54 7.37
N ASN A 38 -37.09 -21.97 7.63
CA ASN A 38 -37.47 -20.67 7.07
C ASN A 38 -36.62 -19.53 7.65
N LEU A 39 -36.31 -19.56 8.96
CA LEU A 39 -35.44 -18.57 9.59
C LEU A 39 -34.01 -18.59 9.03
N LEU A 40 -33.49 -19.79 8.72
CA LEU A 40 -32.18 -19.95 8.12
C LEU A 40 -32.14 -19.37 6.69
N LEU A 41 -33.19 -19.60 5.90
CA LEU A 41 -33.30 -19.07 4.54
C LEU A 41 -33.41 -17.54 4.53
N ASP A 42 -34.16 -16.95 5.47
CA ASP A 42 -34.25 -15.49 5.62
C ASP A 42 -32.92 -14.87 6.05
N MET A 43 -32.18 -15.52 6.96
CA MET A 43 -30.83 -15.09 7.36
C MET A 43 -29.84 -15.14 6.20
N LEU A 44 -29.86 -16.22 5.40
CA LEU A 44 -29.01 -16.34 4.22
C LEU A 44 -29.37 -15.28 3.18
N GLY A 45 -30.66 -15.03 2.95
CA GLY A 45 -31.14 -13.96 2.07
C GLY A 45 -30.65 -12.58 2.52
N PHE A 46 -30.71 -12.30 3.82
CA PHE A 46 -30.18 -11.05 4.37
C PHE A 46 -28.66 -10.94 4.18
N MET A 47 -27.90 -12.00 4.46
CA MET A 47 -26.44 -11.98 4.27
C MET A 47 -26.04 -11.76 2.82
N VAL A 48 -26.69 -12.42 1.86
CA VAL A 48 -26.43 -12.22 0.42
C VAL A 48 -26.73 -10.77 0.03
N THR A 49 -27.83 -10.21 0.51
CA THR A 49 -28.21 -8.82 0.24
C THR A 49 -27.17 -7.84 0.82
N CYS A 50 -26.71 -8.06 2.05
CA CYS A 50 -25.65 -7.26 2.67
C CYS A 50 -24.34 -7.33 1.88
N LEU A 51 -23.92 -8.51 1.44
CA LEU A 51 -22.71 -8.67 0.63
C LEU A 51 -22.81 -7.96 -0.72
N MET A 52 -23.95 -8.04 -1.40
CA MET A 52 -24.17 -7.30 -2.64
C MET A 52 -24.10 -5.78 -2.41
N MET A 53 -24.72 -5.28 -1.35
CA MET A 53 -24.69 -3.85 -1.02
C MET A 53 -23.29 -3.35 -0.70
N MET A 54 -22.49 -4.15 0.03
CA MET A 54 -21.07 -3.85 0.27
C MET A 54 -20.26 -3.85 -1.03
N GLY A 55 -20.50 -4.83 -1.91
CA GLY A 55 -19.84 -4.89 -3.22
C GLY A 55 -20.15 -3.68 -4.10
N ILE A 56 -21.42 -3.25 -4.15
CA ILE A 56 -21.83 -2.05 -4.89
C ILE A 56 -21.19 -0.81 -4.29
N ALA A 57 -21.19 -0.66 -2.96
CA ALA A 57 -20.57 0.49 -2.30
C ALA A 57 -19.05 0.56 -2.57
N PHE A 58 -18.36 -0.57 -2.52
CA PHE A 58 -16.94 -0.64 -2.86
C PHE A 58 -16.67 -0.29 -4.33
N TYR A 59 -17.49 -0.82 -5.25
CA TYR A 59 -17.38 -0.51 -6.68
C TYR A 59 -17.62 0.99 -6.96
N CYS A 60 -18.63 1.59 -6.34
CA CYS A 60 -18.89 3.02 -6.44
C CYS A 60 -17.71 3.86 -5.92
N MET A 61 -17.14 3.48 -4.77
CA MET A 61 -15.98 4.17 -4.21
C MET A 61 -14.74 4.10 -5.12
N GLU A 62 -14.45 2.93 -5.70
CA GLU A 62 -13.33 2.75 -6.63
C GLU A 62 -13.53 3.58 -7.91
N MET A 63 -14.76 3.63 -8.44
CA MET A 63 -15.09 4.46 -9.60
C MET A 63 -14.88 5.96 -9.34
N ASP A 64 -15.23 6.44 -8.15
CA ASP A 64 -15.01 7.83 -7.78
C ASP A 64 -13.52 8.14 -7.57
N GLN A 65 -12.74 7.22 -7.01
CA GLN A 65 -11.28 7.35 -6.97
C GLN A 65 -10.69 7.46 -8.38
N GLN A 66 -11.15 6.64 -9.33
CA GLN A 66 -10.68 6.71 -10.71
C GLN A 66 -11.03 8.03 -11.38
N LYS A 67 -12.23 8.58 -11.12
CA LYS A 67 -12.62 9.92 -11.62
C LYS A 67 -11.73 11.01 -11.05
N GLN A 68 -11.46 10.99 -9.75
CA GLN A 68 -10.58 11.96 -9.11
C GLN A 68 -9.15 11.89 -9.66
N ARG A 69 -8.61 10.68 -9.90
CA ARG A 69 -7.29 10.49 -10.53
C ARG A 69 -7.24 11.07 -11.95
N LYS A 70 -8.28 10.84 -12.76
CA LYS A 70 -8.38 11.40 -14.12
C LYS A 70 -8.44 12.92 -14.10
N GLN A 71 -9.25 13.50 -13.19
CA GLN A 71 -9.33 14.95 -13.03
C GLN A 71 -8.00 15.55 -12.57
N ALA A 72 -7.33 14.95 -11.59
CA ALA A 72 -6.03 15.43 -11.12
C ALA A 72 -4.95 15.39 -12.22
N ASN A 73 -4.94 14.35 -13.06
CA ASN A 73 -4.01 14.27 -14.20
C ASN A 73 -4.36 15.29 -15.30
N GLU A 74 -5.64 15.50 -15.58
CA GLU A 74 -6.09 16.50 -16.55
C GLU A 74 -5.78 17.93 -16.09
N GLU A 75 -5.95 18.22 -14.79
CA GLU A 75 -5.54 19.50 -14.18
C GLU A 75 -4.02 19.70 -14.24
N ARG A 76 -3.22 18.65 -14.02
CA ARG A 76 -1.77 18.72 -14.23
C ARG A 76 -1.43 19.05 -15.68
N ARG A 77 -2.16 18.48 -16.64
CA ARG A 77 -1.95 18.72 -18.07
C ARG A 77 -2.37 20.12 -18.52
N LYS A 78 -3.40 20.69 -17.90
CA LYS A 78 -3.90 22.04 -18.17
C LYS A 78 -3.15 23.14 -17.44
N ARG A 79 -2.38 22.78 -16.41
CA ARG A 79 -1.53 23.75 -15.73
C ARG A 79 -0.53 24.26 -16.78
N PRO A 80 -0.57 25.55 -17.14
CA PRO A 80 0.40 26.10 -18.09
C PRO A 80 1.77 25.72 -17.54
N GLU A 81 2.56 25.07 -18.38
CA GLU A 81 3.96 24.77 -18.11
C GLU A 81 4.54 26.04 -17.51
N ALA A 82 4.87 25.99 -16.22
CA ALA A 82 5.27 27.18 -15.50
C ALA A 82 6.40 27.79 -16.33
N ASP A 83 6.16 29.04 -16.76
CA ASP A 83 7.06 29.82 -17.58
C ASP A 83 8.47 29.49 -17.11
N PRO A 84 9.34 28.88 -17.95
CA PRO A 84 10.56 28.27 -17.50
C PRO A 84 11.23 29.29 -16.60
N LEU A 85 11.25 29.02 -15.28
CA LEU A 85 12.22 29.67 -14.44
C LEU A 85 13.50 29.50 -15.23
N GLU A 86 14.18 30.60 -15.55
CA GLU A 86 15.53 30.59 -16.09
C GLU A 86 16.41 29.84 -15.07
N ILE A 87 16.27 28.52 -15.01
CA ILE A 87 17.23 27.56 -14.53
C ILE A 87 18.21 27.56 -15.69
N GLY A 88 19.02 28.63 -15.74
CA GLY A 88 20.02 28.80 -16.78
C GLY A 88 20.76 27.49 -16.94
N ASP A 89 20.99 27.11 -18.20
CA ASP A 89 21.70 25.93 -18.71
C ASP A 89 23.03 25.66 -17.98
N LYS A 90 22.92 25.25 -16.73
CA LYS A 90 24.00 24.70 -15.95
C LYS A 90 23.62 23.25 -15.81
N GLN A 91 23.82 22.50 -16.91
CA GLN A 91 24.27 21.12 -16.81
C GLN A 91 25.12 21.02 -15.54
N PRO A 92 24.81 20.10 -14.61
CA PRO A 92 25.58 19.99 -13.38
C PRO A 92 27.03 19.87 -13.79
N THR A 93 27.80 20.92 -13.50
CA THR A 93 29.21 21.00 -13.85
C THR A 93 29.87 19.72 -13.36
N ALA A 94 30.87 19.22 -14.09
CA ALA A 94 31.59 17.99 -13.73
C ALA A 94 31.98 17.95 -12.24
N ASP A 95 32.17 19.12 -11.62
CA ASP A 95 32.42 19.33 -10.19
C ASP A 95 31.27 18.91 -9.24
N LYS A 96 30.00 19.14 -9.62
CA LYS A 96 28.83 18.66 -8.84
C LYS A 96 28.68 17.14 -8.94
N LEU A 97 28.90 16.56 -10.11
CA LEU A 97 28.93 15.11 -10.31
C LEU A 97 30.07 14.45 -9.52
N THR A 98 31.22 15.11 -9.44
CA THR A 98 32.38 14.64 -8.65
C THR A 98 32.09 14.72 -7.16
N THR A 99 31.40 15.76 -6.71
CA THR A 99 30.96 15.92 -5.31
C THR A 99 29.94 14.85 -4.94
N LEU A 100 28.93 14.60 -5.78
CA LEU A 100 27.94 13.54 -5.56
C LEU A 100 28.56 12.15 -5.55
N ARG A 101 29.58 11.90 -6.40
CA ARG A 101 30.38 10.67 -6.34
C ARG A 101 31.13 10.57 -5.02
N ARG A 102 31.82 11.62 -4.56
CA ARG A 102 32.53 11.62 -3.26
C ARG A 102 31.60 11.38 -2.07
N VAL A 103 30.40 11.99 -2.07
CA VAL A 103 29.39 11.76 -1.02
C VAL A 103 28.93 10.31 -1.03
N ALA A 104 28.68 9.73 -2.21
CA ALA A 104 28.30 8.31 -2.33
C ALA A 104 29.44 7.37 -1.91
N THR A 105 30.69 7.64 -2.27
CA THR A 105 31.85 6.81 -1.88
C THR A 105 32.09 6.90 -0.37
N ARG A 106 31.99 8.09 0.23
CA ARG A 106 32.15 8.28 1.68
C ARG A 106 31.03 7.61 2.47
N ALA A 107 29.80 7.65 1.98
CA ALA A 107 28.70 6.87 2.54
C ALA A 107 29.00 5.36 2.47
N LYS A 108 29.63 4.87 1.40
CA LYS A 108 30.01 3.46 1.25
C LYS A 108 31.10 3.03 2.25
N GLU A 109 32.06 3.90 2.56
CA GLU A 109 33.18 3.61 3.48
C GLU A 109 32.77 3.57 4.96
N THR A 110 31.73 4.31 5.35
CA THR A 110 31.30 4.39 6.75
C THR A 110 30.40 3.21 7.18
N PHE A 111 29.95 2.38 6.22
CA PHE A 111 28.98 1.28 6.42
C PHE A 111 29.64 -0.11 6.52
N GLY A 112 30.94 -0.17 6.81
CA GLY A 112 31.65 -1.42 7.06
C GLY A 112 31.35 -2.01 8.45
N GLN A 113 30.93 -3.27 8.47
CA GLN A 113 30.76 -4.19 9.62
C GLN A 113 29.34 -4.29 10.21
N GLY A 114 28.53 -5.19 9.64
CA GLY A 114 27.39 -5.84 10.33
C GLY A 114 26.19 -4.97 10.70
N LYS A 115 26.21 -3.67 10.37
CA LYS A 115 25.06 -2.79 10.55
C LYS A 115 24.05 -3.00 9.42
N PHE A 116 22.85 -3.38 9.82
CA PHE A 116 21.65 -3.31 9.00
C PHE A 116 21.17 -1.85 8.95
N PRO A 117 20.67 -1.36 7.81
CA PRO A 117 20.59 -2.00 6.50
C PRO A 117 21.95 -2.07 5.81
N THR A 118 22.12 -3.04 4.91
CA THR A 118 23.36 -3.19 4.12
C THR A 118 23.49 -2.17 3.00
N THR A 119 22.42 -1.44 2.66
CA THR A 119 22.41 -0.40 1.63
C THR A 119 22.75 0.97 2.22
N PRO A 120 23.52 1.82 1.50
CA PRO A 120 23.89 3.13 1.99
C PRO A 120 22.67 4.04 2.18
N PRO A 121 22.69 4.96 3.14
CA PRO A 121 21.55 5.80 3.46
C PRO A 121 21.32 6.81 2.34
N LEU A 122 20.05 7.08 2.06
CA LEU A 122 19.63 8.10 1.12
C LEU A 122 20.02 9.49 1.64
N PRO A 123 20.80 10.29 0.88
CA PRO A 123 21.18 11.64 1.31
C PRO A 123 19.96 12.53 1.53
N ILE A 124 19.88 13.18 2.69
CA ILE A 124 18.72 14.00 3.08
C ILE A 124 18.74 15.37 2.36
N ALA A 125 19.87 16.07 2.37
CA ALA A 125 19.97 17.45 1.87
C ALA A 125 19.74 17.56 0.35
N ASP A 126 20.29 16.62 -0.43
CA ASP A 126 20.26 16.65 -1.90
C ASP A 126 19.40 15.52 -2.49
N ARG A 127 18.40 15.04 -1.73
CA ARG A 127 17.62 13.83 -2.07
C ARG A 127 17.10 13.86 -3.50
N GLN A 128 16.42 14.94 -3.89
CA GLN A 128 15.82 15.04 -5.23
C GLN A 128 16.88 15.06 -6.33
N ALA A 129 17.99 15.79 -6.13
CA ALA A 129 19.09 15.81 -7.07
C ALA A 129 19.77 14.43 -7.18
N PHE A 130 19.89 13.71 -6.06
CA PHE A 130 20.43 12.35 -6.02
C PHE A 130 19.58 11.37 -6.82
N LEU A 131 18.25 11.44 -6.67
CA LEU A 131 17.29 10.61 -7.41
C LEU A 131 17.26 10.95 -8.90
N ALA A 132 17.31 12.24 -9.25
CA ALA A 132 17.28 12.72 -10.63
C ALA A 132 18.58 12.42 -11.40
N ALA A 133 19.73 12.41 -10.73
CA ALA A 133 21.03 12.19 -11.36
C ALA A 133 21.31 10.74 -11.76
N ARG A 134 20.40 9.80 -11.45
CA ARG A 134 20.57 8.36 -11.68
C ARG A 134 19.46 7.83 -12.56
N GLU A 135 19.80 6.84 -13.37
CA GLU A 135 18.84 6.23 -14.27
C GLU A 135 17.78 5.44 -13.50
N ILE A 136 18.20 4.55 -12.59
CA ILE A 136 17.31 3.80 -11.70
C ILE A 136 17.83 3.89 -10.26
N VAL A 137 16.94 4.24 -9.31
CA VAL A 137 17.21 4.22 -7.87
C VAL A 137 16.16 3.40 -7.15
N VAL A 138 16.59 2.40 -6.39
CA VAL A 138 15.73 1.62 -5.50
C VAL A 138 15.95 2.12 -4.08
N VAL A 139 14.88 2.63 -3.45
CA VAL A 139 14.89 3.12 -2.08
C VAL A 139 14.17 2.11 -1.19
N HIS A 140 14.90 1.48 -0.27
CA HIS A 140 14.35 0.62 0.78
C HIS A 140 13.98 1.46 2.01
N PHE A 141 12.69 1.64 2.22
CA PHE A 141 12.16 2.22 3.44
C PHE A 141 12.03 1.15 4.51
N TRP A 142 12.62 1.42 5.67
CA TRP A 142 12.75 0.48 6.77
C TRP A 142 12.61 1.17 8.13
N ALA A 143 12.55 0.39 9.21
CA ALA A 143 12.69 0.87 10.58
C ALA A 143 13.39 -0.17 11.46
N GLU A 144 14.11 0.27 12.50
CA GLU A 144 14.87 -0.61 13.40
C GLU A 144 13.97 -1.61 14.14
N TRP A 145 12.76 -1.21 14.50
CA TRP A 145 11.79 -2.04 15.21
C TRP A 145 11.14 -3.11 14.31
N ASN A 146 11.24 -2.99 12.98
CA ASN A 146 10.62 -3.93 12.06
C ASN A 146 11.60 -5.05 11.67
N HIS A 147 11.56 -6.15 12.42
CA HIS A 147 12.43 -7.30 12.18
C HIS A 147 12.33 -7.89 10.76
N ILE A 148 11.17 -7.71 10.10
CA ILE A 148 10.91 -8.22 8.75
C ILE A 148 11.73 -7.45 7.71
N ASP A 149 12.14 -6.21 7.96
CA ASP A 149 13.01 -5.46 7.05
C ASP A 149 14.40 -6.10 6.89
N ARG A 150 14.89 -6.86 7.88
CA ARG A 150 16.17 -7.60 7.76
C ARG A 150 16.12 -8.66 6.67
N GLN A 151 14.98 -9.33 6.54
CA GLN A 151 14.76 -10.29 5.46
C GLN A 151 14.72 -9.58 4.11
N MET A 152 14.09 -8.42 4.05
CA MET A 152 14.05 -7.61 2.83
C MET A 152 15.44 -7.16 2.38
N ASP A 153 16.26 -6.66 3.31
CA ASP A 153 17.64 -6.25 3.04
C ASP A 153 18.54 -7.43 2.61
N GLN A 154 18.33 -8.62 3.17
CA GLN A 154 19.01 -9.84 2.70
C GLN A 154 18.65 -10.17 1.25
N ASN A 155 17.37 -10.08 0.88
CA ASN A 155 16.93 -10.31 -0.51
C ASN A 155 17.51 -9.25 -1.45
N LEU A 156 17.52 -7.98 -1.03
CA LEU A 156 18.14 -6.89 -1.78
C LEU A 156 19.65 -7.06 -1.97
N LYS A 157 20.35 -7.71 -1.03
CA LYS A 157 21.79 -7.93 -1.17
C LYS A 157 22.13 -8.74 -2.43
N SER A 158 21.42 -9.84 -2.68
CA SER A 158 21.63 -10.68 -3.87
C SER A 158 21.30 -9.94 -5.16
N VAL A 159 20.19 -9.18 -5.17
CA VAL A 159 19.78 -8.35 -6.32
C VAL A 159 20.84 -7.28 -6.60
N ARG A 160 21.34 -6.59 -5.58
CA ARG A 160 22.34 -5.53 -5.73
C ARG A 160 23.63 -6.03 -6.37
N GLU A 161 24.10 -7.21 -6.00
CA GLU A 161 25.30 -7.83 -6.59
C GLU A 161 25.16 -8.05 -8.10
N LYS A 162 23.93 -8.28 -8.60
CA LYS A 162 23.62 -8.45 -10.03
C LYS A 162 23.46 -7.10 -10.77
N TRP A 163 22.82 -6.14 -10.12
CA TRP A 163 22.36 -4.90 -10.79
C TRP A 163 23.26 -3.69 -10.59
N GLU A 164 24.17 -3.68 -9.62
CA GLU A 164 25.20 -2.63 -9.55
C GLU A 164 26.18 -2.73 -10.73
N PRO A 165 26.61 -1.61 -11.34
CA PRO A 165 26.31 -0.22 -10.96
C PRO A 165 25.09 0.40 -11.69
N GLN A 166 24.35 -0.37 -12.49
CA GLN A 166 23.25 0.13 -13.34
C GLN A 166 22.08 0.66 -12.49
N VAL A 167 21.75 -0.07 -11.41
CA VAL A 167 20.73 0.33 -10.44
C VAL A 167 21.41 0.76 -9.15
N CYS A 168 21.02 1.92 -8.61
CA CYS A 168 21.52 2.40 -7.34
C CYS A 168 20.57 2.00 -6.20
N PHE A 169 21.08 1.28 -5.22
CA PHE A 169 20.32 0.86 -4.04
C PHE A 169 20.67 1.75 -2.85
N VAL A 170 19.65 2.28 -2.18
CA VAL A 170 19.79 3.11 -0.98
C VAL A 170 18.71 2.78 0.05
N SER A 171 18.96 3.09 1.32
CA SER A 171 18.02 2.90 2.42
C SER A 171 17.48 4.23 2.95
N CYS A 172 16.25 4.22 3.46
CA CYS A 172 15.62 5.35 4.11
C CYS A 172 15.00 4.88 5.43
N ASP A 173 15.61 5.25 6.54
CA ASP A 173 15.05 4.99 7.87
C ASP A 173 13.84 5.90 8.06
N THR A 174 12.67 5.29 8.28
CA THR A 174 11.40 6.03 8.45
C THR A 174 11.24 6.64 9.83
N ASP A 175 12.02 6.21 10.83
CA ASP A 175 12.00 6.81 12.16
C ASP A 175 12.92 8.04 12.27
N ASP A 176 13.83 8.25 11.31
CA ASP A 176 14.68 9.45 11.25
C ASP A 176 13.81 10.70 10.95
N PRO A 177 13.82 11.73 11.81
CA PRO A 177 13.08 12.96 11.60
C PRO A 177 13.32 13.65 10.25
N GLY A 178 14.52 13.53 9.68
CA GLY A 178 14.87 14.08 8.37
C GLY A 178 14.27 13.31 7.18
N ASN A 179 13.77 12.10 7.42
CA ASN A 179 13.13 11.24 6.42
C ASN A 179 11.61 11.23 6.52
N LEU A 180 11.03 11.58 7.68
CA LEU A 180 9.57 11.55 7.92
C LEU A 180 8.75 12.26 6.85
N GLY A 181 9.17 13.46 6.43
CA GLY A 181 8.47 14.22 5.38
C GLY A 181 8.41 13.45 4.06
N PHE A 182 9.54 12.87 3.66
CA PHE A 182 9.65 12.11 2.42
C PHE A 182 8.97 10.74 2.47
N ALA A 183 9.02 10.05 3.61
CA ALA A 183 8.24 8.83 3.80
C ALA A 183 6.73 9.10 3.64
N LYS A 184 6.24 10.22 4.17
CA LYS A 184 4.84 10.67 4.01
C LYS A 184 4.51 11.05 2.57
N GLU A 185 5.35 11.82 1.90
CA GLU A 185 5.19 12.19 0.47
C GLU A 185 5.20 10.95 -0.44
N THR A 186 6.03 9.97 -0.10
CA THR A 186 6.09 8.67 -0.77
C THR A 186 4.91 7.76 -0.37
N ALA A 187 4.00 8.21 0.50
CA ALA A 187 2.85 7.44 0.96
C ALA A 187 3.26 6.05 1.50
N VAL A 188 4.35 6.00 2.26
CA VAL A 188 4.77 4.78 2.95
C VAL A 188 3.81 4.51 4.10
N ILE A 189 2.96 3.51 3.93
CA ILE A 189 1.94 3.12 4.93
C ILE A 189 2.42 1.90 5.74
N ASN A 190 3.05 0.93 5.07
CA ASN A 190 3.49 -0.32 5.67
C ASN A 190 4.96 -0.57 5.33
N LEU A 191 5.70 -1.16 6.27
CA LEU A 191 7.08 -1.58 6.09
C LEU A 191 7.17 -3.11 6.02
N PRO A 192 8.15 -3.71 5.31
CA PRO A 192 9.09 -3.06 4.39
C PRO A 192 8.39 -2.41 3.21
N PHE A 193 9.01 -1.37 2.66
CA PHE A 193 8.53 -0.73 1.44
C PHE A 193 9.71 -0.41 0.51
N LEU A 194 9.56 -0.72 -0.78
CA LEU A 194 10.47 -0.25 -1.82
C LEU A 194 9.77 0.77 -2.70
N ALA A 195 10.44 1.89 -2.96
CA ALA A 195 10.12 2.75 -4.08
C ALA A 195 11.20 2.64 -5.14
N ILE A 196 10.80 2.53 -6.40
CA ILE A 196 11.71 2.54 -7.54
C ILE A 196 11.52 3.86 -8.28
N TYR A 197 12.61 4.60 -8.42
CA TYR A 197 12.67 5.87 -9.12
C TYR A 197 13.44 5.72 -10.42
N VAL A 198 12.95 6.36 -11.47
CA VAL A 198 13.67 6.55 -12.74
C VAL A 198 13.85 8.05 -12.95
N ARG A 199 15.10 8.51 -13.04
CA ARG A 199 15.44 9.93 -13.29
C ARG A 199 14.67 10.90 -12.38
N GLY A 200 14.50 10.55 -11.11
CA GLY A 200 13.84 11.36 -10.10
C GLY A 200 12.32 11.18 -9.99
N GLU A 201 11.70 10.43 -10.90
CA GLU A 201 10.26 10.12 -10.86
C GLU A 201 10.02 8.72 -10.30
N ARG A 202 9.06 8.57 -9.40
CA ARG A 202 8.69 7.26 -8.87
C ARG A 202 7.85 6.51 -9.90
N VAL A 203 8.35 5.36 -10.36
CA VAL A 203 7.69 4.56 -11.40
C VAL A 203 7.02 3.30 -10.86
N GLU A 204 7.56 2.72 -9.79
CA GLU A 204 7.04 1.49 -9.19
C GLU A 204 7.15 1.54 -7.67
N GLN A 205 6.34 0.73 -7.00
CA GLN A 205 6.42 0.53 -5.56
C GLN A 205 6.09 -0.91 -5.17
N ILE A 206 6.74 -1.39 -4.12
CA ILE A 206 6.56 -2.74 -3.59
C ILE A 206 6.31 -2.62 -2.10
N THR A 207 5.20 -3.19 -1.64
CA THR A 207 4.83 -3.20 -0.21
C THR A 207 4.96 -4.61 0.36
N GLY A 208 5.66 -4.71 1.50
CA GLY A 208 6.00 -5.96 2.17
C GLY A 208 7.21 -6.65 1.56
N VAL A 209 7.63 -7.75 2.19
CA VAL A 209 8.80 -8.52 1.74
C VAL A 209 8.51 -9.18 0.41
N ARG A 210 9.48 -9.13 -0.51
CA ARG A 210 9.49 -9.90 -1.74
C ARG A 210 10.79 -10.66 -1.86
N SER A 211 10.76 -11.79 -2.57
CA SER A 211 11.97 -12.57 -2.84
C SER A 211 12.88 -11.83 -3.81
N SER A 212 14.15 -12.22 -3.84
CA SER A 212 15.13 -11.66 -4.76
C SER A 212 14.70 -11.82 -6.22
N GLU A 213 14.10 -12.95 -6.56
CA GLU A 213 13.62 -13.26 -7.92
C GLU A 213 12.51 -12.29 -8.36
N THR A 214 11.54 -12.01 -7.49
CA THR A 214 10.47 -11.05 -7.81
C THR A 214 11.02 -9.64 -8.01
N ILE A 215 11.99 -9.23 -7.17
CA ILE A 215 12.62 -7.91 -7.32
C ILE A 215 13.43 -7.86 -8.62
N ASP A 216 14.16 -8.92 -8.94
CA ASP A 216 14.89 -9.07 -10.20
C ASP A 216 13.96 -8.94 -11.41
N GLU A 217 12.86 -9.69 -11.46
CA GLU A 217 11.89 -9.65 -12.56
C GLU A 217 11.33 -8.24 -12.80
N ILE A 218 11.05 -7.50 -11.72
CA ILE A 218 10.58 -6.11 -11.80
C ILE A 218 11.66 -5.19 -12.40
N LEU A 219 12.92 -5.36 -12.00
CA LEU A 219 14.02 -4.58 -12.56
C LEU A 219 14.31 -4.95 -14.02
N GLU A 220 14.20 -6.23 -14.40
CA GLU A 220 14.32 -6.67 -15.80
C GLU A 220 13.21 -6.07 -16.67
N ASP A 221 11.98 -6.09 -16.18
CA ASP A 221 10.86 -5.46 -16.88
C ASP A 221 11.05 -3.95 -17.03
N LEU A 222 11.46 -3.27 -15.96
CA LEU A 222 11.72 -1.83 -15.99
C LEU A 222 12.84 -1.48 -16.98
N GLN A 223 13.96 -2.22 -16.96
CA GLN A 223 15.07 -1.99 -17.89
C GLN A 223 14.62 -2.15 -19.35
N ARG A 224 13.79 -3.17 -19.64
CA ARG A 224 13.22 -3.36 -20.99
C ARG A 224 12.33 -2.19 -21.41
N ARG A 225 11.49 -1.68 -20.50
CA ARG A 225 10.65 -0.50 -20.78
C ARG A 225 11.48 0.74 -21.10
N LEU A 226 12.59 0.96 -20.37
CA LEU A 226 13.49 2.10 -20.60
C LEU A 226 14.24 2.00 -21.93
N GLN A 227 14.70 0.80 -22.30
CA GLN A 227 15.34 0.60 -23.60
C GLN A 227 14.37 0.91 -24.75
N LYS A 228 13.14 0.41 -24.67
CA LYS A 228 12.10 0.66 -25.68
C LYS A 228 11.70 2.14 -25.78
N ALA A 229 11.79 2.90 -24.70
CA ALA A 229 11.49 4.33 -24.70
C ALA A 229 12.63 5.19 -25.29
N SER A 230 13.82 4.60 -25.48
CA SER A 230 15.00 5.29 -26.01
C SER A 230 15.20 5.07 -27.52
N ASP A 231 14.49 4.09 -28.10
CA ASP A 231 14.46 3.76 -29.53
C ASP A 231 13.35 4.53 -30.27
#